data_AF-A0A2T6ZWY1-F1
#
_entry.id   AF-A0A2T6ZWY1-F1
#
_cell.length_a   1.000
_cell.length_b   1.000
_cell.length_c   1.000
_cell.angle_alpha   90.00
_cell.angle_beta   90.00
_cell.angle_gamma   90.00
#
_symmetry.space_group_name_H-M   'P 1'
#
loop_
_entity.id
_entity.type
_entity.pdbx_description
1 polymer ?
#
loop_
_entity_poly.entity_id
_entity_poly.type
_entity_poly.pdbx_seq_one_letter_code
_entity_poly.pdbx_strand_id
1 'polypeptide(L)' 'SDLDKRDNCIYNCECDKNVSPGLYCGYCLAVTSCKFGQPCYNDVFQCGHGGNCCTFGVRKPCQNRQGPGC' A
#
# COMPACT_ATOMS: atom_id res chain seq x y z
N SER A 1 -7.01 -19.06 3.24
CA SER A 1 -5.55 -19.05 3.00
C SER A 1 -5.08 -17.60 2.80
N ASP A 2 -3.79 -17.25 2.90
CA ASP A 2 -3.34 -15.84 2.66
C ASP A 2 -3.68 -15.30 1.25
N LEU A 3 -4.12 -16.19 0.34
CA LEU A 3 -4.71 -15.86 -0.95
C LEU A 3 -6.07 -15.13 -0.84
N ASP A 4 -6.89 -15.37 0.19
CA ASP A 4 -8.19 -14.71 0.39
C ASP A 4 -8.06 -13.20 0.68
N LYS A 5 -6.88 -12.75 1.15
CA LYS A 5 -6.62 -11.32 1.39
C LYS A 5 -6.32 -10.55 0.11
N ARG A 6 -5.95 -11.23 -0.99
CA ARG A 6 -5.70 -10.59 -2.30
C ARG A 6 -6.99 -10.18 -3.02
N ASP A 7 -8.13 -10.75 -2.67
CA ASP A 7 -9.41 -10.49 -3.35
C ASP A 7 -9.97 -9.08 -3.09
N ASN A 8 -9.52 -8.40 -2.03
CA ASN A 8 -9.89 -7.01 -1.71
C ASN A 8 -8.85 -5.97 -2.17
N CYS A 9 -7.97 -6.33 -3.10
CA CYS A 9 -6.94 -5.45 -3.67
C CYS A 9 -7.61 -4.44 -4.63
N ILE A 10 -7.70 -3.17 -4.20
CA ILE A 10 -8.25 -2.10 -5.02
C ILE A 10 -7.11 -1.36 -5.72
N TYR A 11 -7.06 -1.41 -7.05
CA TYR A 11 -6.09 -0.68 -7.88
C TYR A 11 -6.47 0.80 -7.99
N ASN A 12 -6.13 1.58 -6.96
CA ASN A 12 -6.49 3.00 -6.85
C ASN A 12 -5.32 3.87 -6.35
N CYS A 13 -4.09 3.35 -6.45
CA CYS A 13 -2.87 3.99 -6.01
C CYS A 13 -1.77 3.78 -7.05
N GLU A 14 -0.67 4.52 -6.89
CA GLU A 14 0.56 4.30 -7.64
C GLU A 14 1.73 4.19 -6.66
N CYS A 15 2.65 3.26 -6.94
CA CYS A 15 3.91 3.16 -6.22
C CYS A 15 5.04 3.81 -7.03
N ASP A 16 6.09 4.26 -6.34
CA ASP A 16 7.33 4.66 -6.99
C ASP A 16 7.90 3.47 -7.78
N LYS A 17 8.41 3.74 -8.99
CA LYS A 17 8.93 2.67 -9.86
C LYS A 17 10.25 2.08 -9.37
N ASN A 18 10.93 2.77 -8.46
CA ASN A 18 12.20 2.37 -7.89
C ASN A 18 12.05 1.58 -6.59
N VAL A 19 10.84 1.48 -6.02
CA VAL A 19 10.65 0.63 -4.84
C VAL A 19 10.58 -0.84 -5.21
N SER A 20 11.10 -1.66 -4.31
CA SER A 20 11.02 -3.11 -4.47
C SER A 20 9.57 -3.58 -4.37
N PRO A 21 9.15 -4.60 -5.12
CA PRO A 21 7.84 -5.19 -4.96
C PRO A 21 7.67 -5.72 -3.52
N GLY A 22 6.57 -5.37 -2.87
CA GLY A 22 6.37 -5.68 -1.46
C GLY A 22 5.12 -5.06 -0.86
N LEU A 23 4.84 -5.41 0.39
CA LEU A 23 3.82 -4.74 1.18
C LEU A 23 4.43 -3.51 1.86
N TYR A 24 3.69 -2.40 1.80
CA TYR A 24 4.08 -1.11 2.34
C TYR A 24 2.94 -0.49 3.15
N CYS A 25 3.27 0.26 4.19
CA CYS A 25 2.33 1.24 4.75
C CYS A 25 2.42 2.56 3.97
N GLY A 26 1.32 3.31 3.87
CA GLY A 26 1.30 4.50 3.00
C GLY A 26 2.18 5.67 3.42
N TYR A 27 2.77 5.67 4.61
CA TYR A 27 3.75 6.70 5.01
C TYR A 27 5.16 6.45 4.46
N CYS A 28 5.40 5.32 3.81
CA CYS A 28 6.74 4.85 3.45
C CYS A 28 7.33 5.49 2.17
N LEU A 29 6.80 6.61 1.67
CA LEU A 29 7.20 7.22 0.37
C LEU A 29 7.13 6.28 -0.86
N ALA A 30 6.84 5.00 -0.67
CA ALA A 30 6.68 3.98 -1.68
C ALA A 30 5.40 4.18 -2.49
N VAL A 31 4.39 4.80 -1.89
CA VAL A 31 3.13 5.17 -2.53
C VAL A 31 3.19 6.64 -2.91
N THR A 32 3.19 6.93 -4.20
CA THR A 32 3.32 8.28 -4.76
C THR A 32 1.96 8.94 -5.02
N SER A 33 0.90 8.13 -5.13
CA SER A 33 -0.46 8.58 -5.35
C SER A 33 -1.46 7.66 -4.66
N CYS A 34 -2.50 8.26 -4.09
CA CYS A 34 -3.57 7.57 -3.39
C CYS A 34 -4.93 8.12 -3.84
N LYS A 35 -5.99 7.34 -3.65
CA LYS A 35 -7.34 7.75 -4.08
C LYS A 35 -7.75 9.11 -3.49
N PHE A 36 -8.31 9.96 -4.35
CA PHE A 36 -8.80 11.31 -4.06
C PHE A 36 -9.63 11.38 -2.76
N GLY A 37 -9.07 12.06 -1.75
CA GLY A 37 -9.80 12.53 -0.57
C GLY A 37 -9.57 11.78 0.74
N GLN A 38 -8.68 10.77 0.81
CA GLN A 38 -8.37 10.07 2.06
C GLN A 38 -6.86 9.98 2.34
N PRO A 39 -6.42 10.17 3.61
CA PRO A 39 -5.03 10.06 3.99
C PRO A 39 -4.57 8.59 3.95
N CYS A 40 -3.66 8.28 3.02
CA CYS A 40 -3.15 6.92 2.82
C CYS A 40 -2.11 6.46 3.84
N TYR A 41 -1.67 7.32 4.76
CA TYR A 41 -0.68 6.99 5.79
C TYR A 41 -1.04 5.77 6.65
N ASN A 42 -2.33 5.44 6.74
CA ASN A 42 -2.86 4.41 7.60
C ASN A 42 -3.15 3.08 6.88
N ASP A 43 -3.01 3.08 5.55
CA ASP A 43 -3.40 1.97 4.69
C ASP A 43 -2.21 1.05 4.42
N VAL A 44 -2.52 -0.22 4.12
CA VAL A 44 -1.55 -1.18 3.59
C VAL A 44 -1.71 -1.24 2.08
N PHE A 45 -0.58 -1.20 1.39
CA PHE A 45 -0.46 -1.27 -0.06
C PHE A 45 0.42 -2.44 -0.46
N GLN A 46 0.17 -3.03 -1.63
CA GLN A 46 1.12 -3.90 -2.31
C GLN A 46 1.66 -3.15 -3.53
N CYS A 47 2.95 -2.86 -3.50
CA CYS A 47 3.68 -2.43 -4.68
C CYS A 47 4.12 -3.66 -5.49
N GLY A 48 3.91 -3.60 -6.80
CA GLY A 48 4.38 -4.56 -7.79
C GLY A 48 5.46 -3.93 -8.68
N HIS A 49 5.96 -4.72 -9.63
CA HIS A 49 6.90 -4.22 -10.62
C HIS A 49 6.27 -3.10 -11.47
N GLY A 50 7.07 -2.08 -11.78
CA GLY A 50 6.70 -1.00 -12.70
C GLY A 50 5.78 0.08 -12.11
N GLY A 51 5.65 0.15 -10.78
CA GLY A 51 4.82 1.16 -10.09
C GLY A 51 3.36 0.74 -9.89
N ASN A 52 3.00 -0.50 -10.27
CA ASN A 52 1.70 -1.07 -9.97
C ASN A 52 1.46 -1.08 -8.46
N CYS A 53 0.31 -0.61 -8.03
CA CYS A 53 -0.04 -0.53 -6.63
C CYS A 53 -1.48 -1.00 -6.42
N CYS A 54 -1.71 -1.71 -5.32
CA CYS A 54 -3.06 -1.88 -4.82
C CYS A 54 -3.20 -1.67 -3.32
N THR A 55 -4.35 -1.14 -2.94
CA THR A 55 -4.67 -0.78 -1.57
C THR A 55 -5.54 -1.85 -0.95
N PHE A 56 -5.19 -2.29 0.26
CA PHE A 56 -6.00 -3.20 1.09
C PHE A 56 -6.77 -2.48 2.20
N GLY A 57 -6.63 -1.15 2.29
CA GLY A 57 -7.27 -0.28 3.27
C GLY A 57 -6.52 -0.17 4.60
N VAL A 58 -7.15 0.54 5.53
CA VAL A 58 -6.58 0.90 6.83
C VAL A 58 -6.23 -0.33 7.65
N ARG A 59 -5.01 -0.36 8.20
CA ARG A 59 -4.64 -1.33 9.24
C ARG A 59 -4.03 -0.65 10.46
N LYS A 60 -4.48 -1.06 11.65
CA LYS A 60 -3.99 -0.57 12.96
C LYS A 60 -2.45 -0.51 13.07
N PRO A 61 -1.69 -1.50 12.57
CA PRO A 61 -0.23 -1.42 12.61
C PRO A 61 0.30 -0.23 11.80
N CYS A 62 -0.19 0.01 10.58
CA CYS A 62 0.21 1.19 9.78
C CYS A 62 -0.18 2.52 10.43
N GLN A 63 -1.32 2.59 11.14
CA GLN A 63 -1.71 3.78 11.92
C GLN A 63 -0.68 4.12 13.01
N ASN A 64 -0.06 3.10 13.60
CA ASN A 64 0.99 3.25 14.61
C ASN A 64 2.39 3.36 14.00
N ARG A 65 2.51 3.49 12.66
CA ARG A 65 3.79 3.43 11.92
C ARG A 65 4.56 2.13 12.15
N GLN A 66 3.82 1.04 12.32
CA GLN A 66 4.32 -0.29 12.56
C GLN A 66 3.81 -1.19 11.45
N GLY A 67 4.47 -1.26 10.31
CA GLY A 67 4.08 -2.22 9.28
C GLY A 67 5.19 -2.56 8.31
N PRO A 68 4.92 -3.47 7.36
CA PRO A 68 5.92 -3.90 6.40
C PRO A 68 6.35 -2.71 5.53
N GLY A 69 7.67 -2.60 5.32
CA GLY A 69 8.28 -1.58 4.47
C GLY A 69 8.42 -0.19 5.10
N CYS A 70 9.47 0.52 4.70
CA CYS A 70 9.69 1.96 4.69
C CYS A 70 10.27 2.32 3.31
#